data_AF-A0A6S7FXN3-F1
#
_entry.id   AF-A0A6S7FXN3-F1
#
_cell.length_a   1.000
_cell.length_b   1.000
_cell.length_c   1.000
_cell.angle_alpha   90.00
_cell.angle_beta   90.00
_cell.angle_gamma   90.00
#
_symmetry.space_group_name_H-M   'P 1'
#
loop_
_entity.id
_entity.type
_entity.pdbx_description
1 polymer ?
#
loop_
_entity_poly.entity_id
_entity_poly.type
_entity_poly.pdbx_seq_one_letter_code
_entity_poly.pdbx_strand_id
1 'polypeptide(L)'
;MHKTIPVPQTPLDVMDSTVFSPSAVSELSQMEDPNITPQERLNVFLASRDVSPIRTAMNTSWHAAADRTKRHYLRKARQVIHATLEEIVPENAEELLRAVQEGSMGGESDLDSTLLEVLVECYDNANCWSSRRQILSIMADKVSFTTLQKWIPGISRYRFSIARHHRLLHGRGSEVPQRDQRQTRMRASPEQLDHFLAFITSSRAIQDLPFGEKTLKLSSGTEIKIPNVIRTSIPEQIVKQYERYCAEIGYSSPLSRSSNLRILKVCSASMRKSLQGLDYFSADGAKAFDDLQEVVEKLGDRYQRGMSWSKEISKKLKLAKRYLKGDYKVHISSSSRIPDHCRPYALSHASDPDYLQFCKHKHDLICDRCNLFLAAVHEMESVLDEDDIPLEEKEEMKFIVTQAKKNIEAWKAHLLRSVNQDQARLDILDKLDDTSVLVILDWAMKFIPRRYRESQANWFGKRGISWHISVAMRKVDGKLQNLTLVHVFDKSNQDSLYVIAVIDDVIFLLKRAMPELKSVNFRQDNAACYHSSATVIGVQNLARKHKVAIRIDFSDPQGGKGPCDRKAAV
;
A
#
# COMPACT_ATOMS: atom_id res chain seq x y z
N MET A 1 -30.06 -71.45 32.14
CA MET A 1 -28.83 -71.86 31.41
C MET A 1 -27.73 -70.88 31.85
N HIS A 2 -26.63 -71.31 32.48
CA HIS A 2 -25.42 -71.96 31.90
C HIS A 2 -24.74 -71.10 30.82
N LYS A 3 -23.41 -70.89 30.75
CA LYS A 3 -22.17 -71.18 31.56
C LYS A 3 -21.03 -70.36 30.85
N THR A 4 -19.87 -69.90 31.36
CA THR A 4 -19.13 -69.71 32.66
C THR A 4 -17.95 -68.74 32.32
N ILE A 5 -17.43 -67.80 33.14
CA ILE A 5 -16.71 -67.89 34.46
C ILE A 5 -15.36 -68.65 34.34
N PRO A 6 -14.22 -68.20 34.91
CA PRO A 6 -14.00 -67.21 36.00
C PRO A 6 -12.98 -66.06 35.75
N VAL A 7 -12.79 -65.23 36.79
CA VAL A 7 -11.74 -64.18 37.00
C VAL A 7 -10.83 -64.61 38.18
N PRO A 8 -9.69 -63.95 38.46
CA PRO A 8 -9.62 -62.98 39.58
C PRO A 8 -8.80 -61.71 39.22
N GLN A 9 -9.03 -60.50 39.73
CA GLN A 9 -9.24 -59.95 41.09
C GLN A 9 -7.97 -59.66 41.92
N THR A 10 -8.01 -58.44 42.49
CA THR A 10 -7.01 -57.63 43.22
C THR A 10 -6.48 -58.22 44.53
N PRO A 11 -5.45 -57.58 45.12
CA PRO A 11 -5.73 -56.84 46.36
C PRO A 11 -5.22 -55.38 46.40
N LEU A 12 -5.77 -54.63 47.36
CA LEU A 12 -5.24 -53.39 47.93
C LEU A 12 -4.73 -53.72 49.34
N ASP A 13 -3.63 -53.11 49.77
CA ASP A 13 -3.29 -52.80 51.17
C ASP A 13 -2.22 -51.67 51.13
N VAL A 14 -2.26 -50.58 51.91
CA VAL A 14 -2.28 -50.38 53.38
C VAL A 14 -0.87 -50.40 54.00
N MET A 15 -0.64 -49.37 54.82
CA MET A 15 0.53 -48.95 55.60
C MET A 15 1.64 -49.97 55.92
N ASP A 16 2.89 -49.48 55.91
CA ASP A 16 3.65 -49.37 57.17
C ASP A 16 4.66 -48.19 57.13
N SER A 17 5.16 -47.77 58.30
CA SER A 17 6.17 -46.72 58.49
C SER A 17 7.25 -47.16 59.49
N THR A 18 8.25 -47.90 59.00
CA THR A 18 9.30 -48.49 59.84
C THR A 18 10.50 -47.56 60.03
N VAL A 19 10.52 -46.87 61.17
CA VAL A 19 11.75 -46.27 61.72
C VAL A 19 12.71 -47.39 62.11
N PHE A 20 13.96 -47.36 61.63
CA PHE A 20 14.98 -48.31 62.08
C PHE A 20 15.84 -47.69 63.20
N SER A 21 15.81 -48.31 64.39
CA SER A 21 16.74 -48.04 65.49
C SER A 21 17.54 -49.32 65.78
N PRO A 22 18.82 -49.21 66.19
CA PRO A 22 19.68 -50.37 66.36
C PRO A 22 19.31 -51.16 67.62
N SER A 23 19.22 -52.48 67.50
CA SER A 23 19.17 -53.40 68.65
C SER A 23 19.99 -54.65 68.32
N ALA A 24 20.80 -55.06 69.29
CA ALA A 24 21.87 -56.03 69.09
C ALA A 24 21.38 -57.48 68.99
N VAL A 25 22.17 -58.29 68.30
CA VAL A 25 22.45 -59.67 68.72
C VAL A 25 23.96 -59.79 68.88
N SER A 26 24.38 -60.30 70.03
CA SER A 26 25.78 -60.62 70.35
C SER A 26 25.92 -62.13 70.39
N GLU A 27 26.87 -62.72 69.66
CA GLU A 27 27.53 -64.00 69.99
C GLU A 27 28.59 -64.38 68.92
N LEU A 28 29.79 -63.81 69.05
CA LEU A 28 31.04 -64.39 68.52
C LEU A 28 32.16 -64.19 69.55
N SER A 29 31.99 -64.81 70.72
CA SER A 29 32.92 -64.74 71.85
C SER A 29 33.83 -65.96 71.91
N GLN A 30 35.04 -65.88 71.34
CA GLN A 30 36.15 -66.77 71.70
C GLN A 30 37.48 -66.01 71.85
N MET A 31 37.94 -65.96 73.11
CA MET A 31 39.33 -65.69 73.55
C MET A 31 39.96 -64.35 73.11
N GLU A 32 39.69 -63.30 73.88
CA GLU A 32 40.54 -62.10 73.93
C GLU A 32 41.30 -62.03 75.26
N ASP A 33 42.61 -61.73 75.21
CA ASP A 33 43.43 -61.44 76.39
C ASP A 33 43.06 -60.04 76.94
N PRO A 34 42.66 -59.88 78.23
CA PRO A 34 42.08 -58.63 78.73
C PRO A 34 42.96 -57.38 78.71
N ASN A 35 44.27 -57.48 78.42
CA ASN A 35 45.22 -56.37 78.52
C ASN A 35 45.72 -55.80 77.18
N ILE A 36 45.26 -56.28 76.01
CA ILE A 36 45.73 -55.80 74.70
C ILE A 36 44.89 -54.63 74.20
N THR A 37 45.50 -53.45 74.01
CA THR A 37 44.81 -52.23 73.56
C THR A 37 44.33 -52.30 72.10
N PRO A 38 43.33 -51.50 71.69
CA PRO A 38 42.88 -51.46 70.28
C PRO A 38 43.99 -51.11 69.28
N GLN A 39 44.97 -50.29 69.68
CA GLN A 39 46.13 -49.96 68.83
C GLN A 39 47.07 -51.17 68.66
N GLU A 40 47.23 -52.00 69.69
CA GLU A 40 48.03 -53.22 69.61
C GLU A 40 47.33 -54.31 68.78
N ARG A 41 46.00 -54.47 68.92
CA ARG A 41 45.20 -55.34 68.04
C ARG A 41 45.31 -54.93 66.57
N LEU A 42 45.20 -53.62 66.29
CA LEU A 42 45.43 -53.08 64.95
C LEU A 42 46.88 -53.35 64.48
N ASN A 43 47.88 -53.21 65.37
CA ASN A 43 49.27 -53.49 65.02
C ASN A 43 49.54 -54.98 64.72
N VAL A 44 48.82 -55.91 65.36
CA VAL A 44 48.85 -57.35 65.03
C VAL A 44 48.27 -57.59 63.63
N PHE A 45 47.12 -56.98 63.31
CA PHE A 45 46.54 -57.05 61.96
C PHE A 45 47.49 -56.48 60.89
N LEU A 46 48.07 -55.29 61.13
CA LEU A 46 49.03 -54.69 60.20
C LEU A 46 50.29 -55.57 60.02
N ALA A 47 50.79 -56.18 61.09
CA ALA A 47 51.92 -57.11 61.01
C ALA A 47 51.59 -58.37 60.20
N SER A 48 50.35 -58.87 60.22
CA SER A 48 49.90 -59.99 59.36
C SER A 48 49.77 -59.64 57.87
N ARG A 49 50.03 -58.37 57.51
CA ARG A 49 50.01 -57.82 56.14
C ARG A 49 51.35 -57.17 55.75
N ASP A 50 52.44 -57.49 56.46
CA ASP A 50 53.76 -56.85 56.34
C ASP A 50 53.76 -55.30 56.48
N VAL A 51 52.67 -54.73 56.98
CA VAL A 51 52.55 -53.28 57.23
C VAL A 51 53.12 -52.94 58.60
N SER A 52 54.11 -52.05 58.62
CA SER A 52 54.79 -51.65 59.87
C SER A 52 53.83 -51.10 60.94
N PRO A 53 54.02 -51.44 62.24
CA PRO A 53 53.11 -51.05 63.30
C PRO A 53 53.12 -49.54 63.58
N ILE A 54 51.96 -49.01 63.98
CA ILE A 54 51.77 -47.67 64.51
C ILE A 54 52.35 -47.63 65.93
N ARG A 55 53.60 -47.13 66.06
CA ARG A 55 54.34 -47.08 67.33
C ARG A 55 53.97 -45.91 68.24
N THR A 56 53.32 -44.87 67.72
CA THR A 56 52.94 -43.68 68.48
C THR A 56 51.65 -43.09 67.94
N ALA A 57 50.77 -42.64 68.83
CA ALA A 57 49.62 -41.81 68.47
C ALA A 57 50.04 -40.34 68.27
N MET A 58 49.24 -39.58 67.53
CA MET A 58 49.52 -38.19 67.22
C MET A 58 48.99 -37.23 68.31
N ASN A 59 49.83 -36.93 69.30
CA ASN A 59 49.49 -36.08 70.46
C ASN A 59 49.44 -34.56 70.13
N THR A 60 49.09 -34.17 68.91
CA THR A 60 49.07 -32.75 68.48
C THR A 60 48.02 -32.53 67.41
N SER A 61 47.34 -31.37 67.41
CA SER A 61 46.30 -31.05 66.44
C SER A 61 46.81 -31.11 64.99
N TRP A 62 46.00 -31.71 64.10
CA TRP A 62 46.32 -31.90 62.67
C TRP A 62 46.68 -30.60 61.94
N HIS A 63 46.03 -29.48 62.29
CA HIS A 63 46.29 -28.19 61.66
C HIS A 63 47.65 -27.62 62.10
N ALA A 64 48.01 -27.78 63.37
CA ALA A 64 49.22 -27.21 63.99
C ALA A 64 50.49 -28.08 63.83
N ALA A 65 50.36 -29.36 63.47
CA ALA A 65 51.51 -30.23 63.24
C ALA A 65 52.37 -29.77 62.05
N ALA A 66 53.67 -30.05 62.07
CA ALA A 66 54.56 -29.76 60.93
C ALA A 66 54.27 -30.69 59.73
N ASP A 67 54.46 -30.22 58.50
CA ASP A 67 54.11 -30.98 57.29
C ASP A 67 54.91 -32.27 57.07
N ARG A 68 56.08 -32.41 57.72
CA ARG A 68 56.81 -33.68 57.77
C ARG A 68 56.03 -34.72 58.60
N THR A 69 55.43 -34.29 59.71
CA THR A 69 54.57 -35.10 60.59
C THR A 69 53.25 -35.42 59.91
N LYS A 70 52.57 -34.43 59.31
CA LYS A 70 51.33 -34.66 58.53
C LYS A 70 51.56 -35.70 57.41
N ARG A 71 52.64 -35.55 56.62
CA ARG A 71 53.00 -36.51 55.56
C ARG A 71 53.46 -37.88 56.07
N HIS A 72 53.90 -38.00 57.32
CA HIS A 72 54.16 -39.31 57.94
C HIS A 72 52.84 -40.01 58.26
N TYR A 73 51.98 -39.38 59.07
CA TYR A 73 50.70 -39.97 59.46
C TYR A 73 49.73 -40.17 58.29
N LEU A 74 49.70 -39.29 57.28
CA LEU A 74 48.90 -39.48 56.07
C LEU A 74 49.32 -40.73 55.29
N ARG A 75 50.63 -40.98 55.17
CA ARG A 75 51.15 -42.21 54.53
C ARG A 75 50.80 -43.45 55.35
N LYS A 76 50.92 -43.37 56.68
CA LYS A 76 50.57 -44.48 57.57
C LYS A 76 49.07 -44.80 57.51
N ALA A 77 48.21 -43.78 57.54
CA ALA A 77 46.76 -43.93 57.40
C ALA A 77 46.38 -44.54 56.04
N ARG A 78 47.02 -44.11 54.92
CA ARG A 78 46.81 -44.76 53.61
C ARG A 78 47.19 -46.24 53.61
N GLN A 79 48.32 -46.62 54.20
CA GLN A 79 48.72 -48.03 54.32
C GLN A 79 47.72 -48.85 55.15
N VAL A 80 47.21 -48.29 56.25
CA VAL A 80 46.20 -48.95 57.11
C VAL A 80 44.90 -49.14 56.33
N ILE A 81 44.39 -48.07 55.70
CA ILE A 81 43.15 -48.10 54.92
C ILE A 81 43.26 -49.11 53.77
N HIS A 82 44.37 -49.11 53.02
CA HIS A 82 44.59 -50.07 51.93
C HIS A 82 44.53 -51.51 52.43
N ALA A 83 45.33 -51.85 53.46
CA ALA A 83 45.35 -53.19 54.06
C ALA A 83 43.98 -53.64 54.61
N THR A 84 43.16 -52.71 55.13
CA THR A 84 41.78 -53.05 55.55
C THR A 84 40.79 -53.18 54.39
N LEU A 85 41.02 -52.53 53.25
CA LEU A 85 40.15 -52.63 52.07
C LEU A 85 40.50 -53.85 51.20
N GLU A 86 41.77 -54.28 51.18
CA GLU A 86 42.20 -55.56 50.59
C GLU A 86 41.50 -56.76 51.23
N GLU A 87 41.13 -56.71 52.51
CA GLU A 87 40.33 -57.77 53.16
C GLU A 87 38.85 -57.78 52.76
N ILE A 88 38.36 -56.68 52.18
CA ILE A 88 36.96 -56.57 51.72
C ILE A 88 36.88 -56.86 50.22
N VAL A 89 37.85 -56.37 49.44
CA VAL A 89 37.98 -56.59 47.99
C VAL A 89 39.47 -56.72 47.62
N PRO A 90 40.04 -57.95 47.61
CA PRO A 90 41.49 -58.16 47.45
C PRO A 90 42.13 -57.57 46.20
N GLU A 91 41.41 -57.51 45.07
CA GLU A 91 41.98 -57.10 43.78
C GLU A 91 41.68 -55.63 43.42
N ASN A 92 40.67 -54.98 44.04
CA ASN A 92 40.17 -53.65 43.64
C ASN A 92 40.04 -52.65 44.82
N ALA A 93 40.93 -52.75 45.81
CA ALA A 93 40.89 -51.92 47.03
C ALA A 93 40.92 -50.40 46.76
N GLU A 94 41.67 -49.93 45.75
CA GLU A 94 41.71 -48.50 45.37
C GLU A 94 40.38 -48.01 44.76
N GLU A 95 39.67 -48.86 44.00
CA GLU A 95 38.40 -48.48 43.38
C GLU A 95 37.30 -48.32 44.43
N LEU A 96 37.26 -49.23 45.41
CA LEU A 96 36.37 -49.14 46.57
C LEU A 96 36.67 -47.86 47.39
N LEU A 97 37.94 -47.53 47.61
CA LEU A 97 38.33 -46.29 48.28
C LEU A 97 37.86 -45.03 47.52
N ARG A 98 37.90 -45.06 46.18
CA ARG A 98 37.46 -43.93 45.34
C ARG A 98 35.94 -43.77 45.37
N ALA A 99 35.19 -44.87 45.27
CA ALA A 99 33.72 -44.86 45.37
C ALA A 99 33.22 -44.31 46.72
N VAL A 100 33.90 -44.66 47.82
CA VAL A 100 33.60 -44.12 49.17
C VAL A 100 33.88 -42.61 49.28
N GLN A 101 34.87 -42.08 48.55
CA GLN A 101 35.13 -40.64 48.50
C GLN A 101 34.13 -39.90 47.62
N GLU A 102 33.82 -40.44 46.43
CA GLU A 102 32.84 -39.90 45.49
C GLU A 102 31.44 -39.82 46.12
N GLY A 103 31.05 -40.79 46.94
CA GLY A 103 29.80 -40.78 47.69
C GLY A 103 29.69 -39.77 48.84
N SER A 104 30.75 -39.01 49.17
CA SER A 104 30.83 -38.21 50.40
C SER A 104 30.99 -36.69 50.20
N MET A 105 31.22 -36.19 49.00
CA MET A 105 31.57 -34.76 48.77
C MET A 105 30.82 -34.14 47.57
N GLY A 106 29.80 -33.32 47.85
CA GLY A 106 29.05 -32.58 46.82
C GLY A 106 29.80 -31.35 46.31
N GLY A 107 30.47 -31.44 45.15
CA GLY A 107 31.31 -30.38 44.58
C GLY A 107 30.68 -29.52 43.48
N GLU A 108 29.53 -29.87 42.92
CA GLU A 108 28.98 -29.23 41.70
C GLU A 108 28.35 -27.83 41.93
N SER A 109 28.09 -27.44 43.18
CA SER A 109 27.19 -26.31 43.49
C SER A 109 27.70 -24.90 43.11
N ASP A 110 29.00 -24.73 42.91
CA ASP A 110 29.63 -23.41 42.75
C ASP A 110 29.56 -22.92 41.29
N LEU A 111 29.99 -23.76 40.35
CA LEU A 111 30.00 -23.46 38.92
C LEU A 111 28.58 -23.25 38.35
N ASP A 112 27.60 -24.04 38.82
CA ASP A 112 26.20 -23.91 38.39
C ASP A 112 25.56 -22.59 38.85
N SER A 113 26.01 -22.01 39.98
CA SER A 113 25.56 -20.68 40.41
C SER A 113 26.15 -19.58 39.51
N THR A 114 27.46 -19.64 39.23
CA THR A 114 28.14 -18.69 38.34
C THR A 114 27.55 -18.68 36.92
N LEU A 115 27.21 -19.86 36.38
CA LEU A 115 26.57 -19.98 35.06
C LEU A 115 25.13 -19.45 35.05
N LEU A 116 24.41 -19.55 36.17
CA LEU A 116 23.06 -19.02 36.31
C LEU A 116 23.04 -17.49 36.35
N GLU A 117 24.00 -16.86 37.04
CA GLU A 117 24.16 -15.40 37.11
C GLU A 117 24.33 -14.76 35.71
N VAL A 118 25.20 -15.32 34.87
CA VAL A 118 25.42 -14.82 33.50
C VAL A 118 24.15 -14.94 32.62
N LEU A 119 23.35 -15.99 32.81
CA LEU A 119 22.09 -16.17 32.07
C LEU A 119 20.98 -15.22 32.57
N VAL A 120 21.01 -14.83 33.84
CA VAL A 120 20.13 -13.81 34.43
C VAL A 120 20.48 -12.42 33.90
N GLU A 121 21.76 -12.04 33.90
CA GLU A 121 22.23 -10.78 33.32
C GLU A 121 21.82 -10.66 31.83
N CYS A 122 22.04 -11.71 31.04
CA CYS A 122 21.62 -11.77 29.65
C CYS A 122 20.09 -11.59 29.49
N TYR A 123 19.28 -12.15 30.40
CA TYR A 123 17.83 -12.00 30.38
C TYR A 123 17.40 -10.55 30.69
N ASP A 124 18.02 -9.90 31.67
CA ASP A 124 17.65 -8.52 32.02
C ASP A 124 18.15 -7.51 30.99
N ASN A 125 19.32 -7.72 30.38
CA ASN A 125 19.81 -6.91 29.25
C ASN A 125 19.02 -7.13 27.93
N ALA A 126 18.17 -8.16 27.82
CA ALA A 126 17.45 -8.45 26.58
C ALA A 126 16.23 -7.52 26.34
N ASN A 127 16.37 -6.63 25.36
CA ASN A 127 15.42 -5.57 24.99
C ASN A 127 14.01 -6.01 24.56
N CYS A 128 13.75 -7.31 24.30
CA CYS A 128 12.47 -7.78 23.78
C CYS A 128 12.04 -9.14 24.37
N TRP A 129 10.73 -9.41 24.38
CA TRP A 129 10.18 -10.66 24.93
C TRP A 129 10.59 -11.91 24.13
N SER A 130 10.89 -11.78 22.83
CA SER A 130 11.47 -12.87 22.03
C SER A 130 12.80 -13.33 22.62
N SER A 131 13.79 -12.44 22.75
CA SER A 131 15.10 -12.79 23.31
C SER A 131 15.04 -13.20 24.78
N ARG A 132 14.21 -12.52 25.59
CA ARG A 132 13.94 -12.94 26.97
C ARG A 132 13.35 -14.36 27.05
N ARG A 133 12.52 -14.78 26.08
CA ARG A 133 12.00 -16.16 25.99
C ARG A 133 13.06 -17.16 25.49
N GLN A 134 13.93 -16.77 24.54
CA GLN A 134 15.07 -17.59 24.11
C GLN A 134 15.94 -17.95 25.33
N ILE A 135 16.37 -16.94 26.09
CA ILE A 135 17.27 -17.08 27.24
C ILE A 135 16.59 -17.85 28.39
N LEU A 136 15.33 -17.55 28.71
CA LEU A 136 14.57 -18.34 29.69
C LEU A 136 14.40 -19.81 29.31
N SER A 137 14.37 -20.16 28.02
CA SER A 137 14.23 -21.56 27.58
C SER A 137 15.47 -22.42 27.86
N ILE A 138 16.60 -21.78 28.19
CA ILE A 138 17.83 -22.43 28.67
C ILE A 138 17.68 -22.74 30.17
N MET A 139 17.32 -21.73 30.99
CA MET A 139 17.23 -21.84 32.45
C MET A 139 16.03 -22.66 32.94
N ALA A 140 14.83 -22.46 32.37
CA ALA A 140 13.55 -23.00 32.88
C ALA A 140 13.39 -24.53 32.72
N ASP A 141 14.43 -25.21 32.21
CA ASP A 141 14.53 -26.66 32.10
C ASP A 141 15.36 -27.28 33.23
N LYS A 142 16.32 -26.52 33.77
CA LYS A 142 17.26 -26.95 34.83
C LYS A 142 16.93 -26.35 36.19
N VAL A 143 16.41 -25.12 36.21
CA VAL A 143 16.14 -24.37 37.43
C VAL A 143 14.63 -24.36 37.71
N SER A 144 14.25 -24.69 38.95
CA SER A 144 12.85 -24.66 39.38
C SER A 144 12.27 -23.24 39.31
N PHE A 145 10.94 -23.10 39.13
CA PHE A 145 10.32 -21.77 39.12
C PHE A 145 10.57 -20.99 40.44
N THR A 146 10.52 -21.67 41.59
CA THR A 146 10.76 -21.07 42.91
C THR A 146 12.22 -20.70 43.16
N THR A 147 13.17 -21.37 42.51
CA THR A 147 14.58 -20.96 42.50
C THR A 147 14.77 -19.77 41.56
N LEU A 148 14.29 -19.87 40.31
CA LEU A 148 14.47 -18.85 39.28
C LEU A 148 13.77 -17.52 39.63
N GLN A 149 12.68 -17.55 40.40
CA GLN A 149 12.00 -16.35 40.91
C GLN A 149 12.82 -15.57 41.95
N LYS A 150 13.80 -16.19 42.62
CA LYS A 150 14.74 -15.48 43.50
C LYS A 150 15.77 -14.69 42.68
N TRP A 151 16.27 -15.31 41.60
CA TRP A 151 17.25 -14.73 40.69
C TRP A 151 16.65 -13.69 39.74
N ILE A 152 15.39 -13.88 39.32
CA ILE A 152 14.65 -12.96 38.43
C ILE A 152 13.36 -12.49 39.15
N PRO A 153 13.44 -11.46 40.02
CA PRO A 153 12.28 -10.91 40.70
C PRO A 153 11.16 -10.50 39.72
N GLY A 154 9.93 -10.92 40.00
CA GLY A 154 8.77 -10.58 39.17
C GLY A 154 8.56 -11.46 37.92
N ILE A 155 9.35 -12.52 37.69
CA ILE A 155 9.02 -13.51 36.66
C ILE A 155 7.69 -14.23 36.97
N SER A 156 6.76 -14.23 36.00
CA SER A 156 5.47 -14.91 36.18
C SER A 156 5.52 -16.38 35.76
N ARG A 157 4.72 -17.23 36.43
CA ARG A 157 4.56 -18.66 36.06
C ARG A 157 4.22 -18.83 34.57
N TYR A 158 3.43 -17.94 33.99
CA TYR A 158 3.09 -17.94 32.56
C TYR A 158 4.34 -17.79 31.66
N ARG A 159 5.26 -16.86 31.99
CA ARG A 159 6.52 -16.68 31.24
C ARG A 159 7.42 -17.91 31.34
N PHE A 160 7.54 -18.48 32.54
CA PHE A 160 8.28 -19.72 32.79
C PHE A 160 7.71 -20.92 31.99
N SER A 161 6.40 -21.16 32.08
CA SER A 161 5.72 -22.23 31.34
C SER A 161 5.85 -22.06 29.82
N ILE A 162 5.75 -20.84 29.30
CA ILE A 162 5.97 -20.55 27.88
C ILE A 162 7.41 -20.79 27.44
N ALA A 163 8.41 -20.47 28.27
CA ALA A 163 9.82 -20.76 27.96
C ALA A 163 10.10 -22.27 27.96
N ARG A 164 9.55 -23.02 28.92
CA ARG A 164 9.62 -24.49 28.95
C ARG A 164 8.89 -25.15 27.77
N HIS A 165 7.72 -24.63 27.38
CA HIS A 165 7.01 -25.10 26.18
C HIS A 165 7.77 -24.77 24.88
N HIS A 166 8.43 -23.61 24.81
CA HIS A 166 9.31 -23.24 23.70
C HIS A 166 10.46 -24.25 23.53
N ARG A 167 11.11 -24.62 24.64
CA ARG A 167 12.16 -25.64 24.67
C ARG A 167 11.67 -26.99 24.12
N LEU A 168 10.45 -27.40 24.47
CA LEU A 168 9.86 -28.66 24.00
C LEU A 168 9.52 -28.67 22.50
N LEU A 169 9.22 -27.51 21.89
CA LEU A 169 8.87 -27.42 20.46
C LEU A 169 10.07 -27.12 19.55
N HIS A 170 11.09 -26.43 20.04
CA HIS A 170 12.14 -25.84 19.19
C HIS A 170 13.59 -26.01 19.72
N GLY A 171 13.78 -26.54 20.93
CA GLY A 171 15.10 -26.68 21.57
C GLY A 171 15.44 -25.56 22.56
N ARG A 172 16.53 -25.73 23.33
CA ARG A 172 17.03 -24.70 24.27
C ARG A 172 17.67 -23.56 23.49
N GLY A 173 17.33 -22.31 23.83
CA GLY A 173 17.96 -21.11 23.27
C GLY A 173 17.64 -20.82 21.80
N SER A 174 16.86 -21.66 21.12
CA SER A 174 16.53 -21.53 19.70
C SER A 174 15.83 -20.21 19.39
N GLU A 175 16.03 -19.68 18.18
CA GLU A 175 15.45 -18.39 17.83
C GLU A 175 13.91 -18.40 17.83
N VAL A 176 13.32 -17.62 18.73
CA VAL A 176 11.93 -17.19 18.63
C VAL A 176 11.70 -16.43 17.32
N PRO A 177 10.85 -16.91 16.39
CA PRO A 177 10.55 -16.16 15.18
C PRO A 177 9.87 -14.83 15.52
N GLN A 178 10.52 -13.72 15.17
CA GLN A 178 9.97 -12.39 15.40
C GLN A 178 8.78 -12.15 14.45
N ARG A 179 7.72 -11.48 14.95
CA ARG A 179 6.50 -11.17 14.17
C ARG A 179 6.65 -9.93 13.29
N ASP A 180 7.87 -9.66 12.85
CA ASP A 180 8.24 -8.44 12.12
C ASP A 180 7.74 -8.47 10.68
N GLN A 181 7.55 -9.67 10.12
CA GLN A 181 6.57 -9.85 9.05
C GLN A 181 5.14 -9.80 9.60
N ARG A 182 4.65 -8.58 9.86
CA ARG A 182 3.23 -8.26 9.66
C ARG A 182 2.93 -8.44 8.17
N GLN A 183 2.70 -9.67 7.75
CA GLN A 183 2.22 -9.95 6.39
C GLN A 183 0.86 -9.29 6.21
N THR A 184 0.86 -8.09 5.64
CA THR A 184 -0.33 -7.36 5.22
C THR A 184 -0.95 -8.10 4.05
N ARG A 185 -1.70 -9.17 4.36
CA ARG A 185 -2.43 -9.98 3.37
C ARG A 185 -3.23 -9.05 2.48
N MET A 186 -2.82 -8.95 1.22
CA MET A 186 -3.47 -8.10 0.23
C MET A 186 -4.86 -8.68 -0.04
N ARG A 187 -5.90 -8.01 0.48
CA ARG A 187 -7.31 -8.44 0.34
C ARG A 187 -7.97 -7.97 -0.97
N ALA A 188 -7.22 -7.28 -1.81
CA ALA A 188 -7.54 -6.98 -3.19
C ALA A 188 -6.63 -7.86 -4.07
N SER A 189 -7.12 -8.36 -5.19
CA SER A 189 -6.22 -8.94 -6.19
C SER A 189 -5.41 -7.82 -6.87
N PRO A 190 -4.24 -8.12 -7.48
CA PRO A 190 -3.50 -7.13 -8.26
C PRO A 190 -4.34 -6.53 -9.38
N GLU A 191 -5.09 -7.38 -10.11
CA GLU A 191 -5.88 -7.00 -11.28
C GLU A 191 -7.06 -6.09 -10.89
N GLN A 192 -7.69 -6.37 -9.74
CA GLN A 192 -8.72 -5.54 -9.15
C GLN A 192 -8.21 -4.16 -8.72
N LEU A 193 -6.98 -4.09 -8.20
CA LEU A 193 -6.34 -2.84 -7.83
C LEU A 193 -5.95 -2.04 -9.08
N ASP A 194 -5.27 -2.68 -10.04
CA ASP A 194 -4.81 -2.05 -11.27
C ASP A 194 -5.97 -1.56 -12.15
N HIS A 195 -7.08 -2.30 -12.24
CA HIS A 195 -8.27 -1.82 -12.96
C HIS A 195 -8.87 -0.55 -12.32
N PHE A 196 -8.92 -0.48 -10.97
CA PHE A 196 -9.37 0.74 -10.29
C PHE A 196 -8.34 1.87 -10.40
N LEU A 197 -7.03 1.57 -10.30
CA LEU A 197 -5.96 2.55 -10.49
C LEU A 197 -6.01 3.14 -11.91
N ALA A 198 -6.09 2.31 -12.94
CA ALA A 198 -6.25 2.71 -14.33
C ALA A 198 -7.46 3.63 -14.51
N PHE A 199 -8.63 3.28 -13.96
CA PHE A 199 -9.81 4.14 -13.99
C PHE A 199 -9.57 5.50 -13.33
N ILE A 200 -9.03 5.54 -12.11
CA ILE A 200 -8.79 6.82 -11.40
C ILE A 200 -7.58 7.60 -11.92
N THR A 201 -6.76 7.01 -12.80
CA THR A 201 -5.73 7.71 -13.59
C THR A 201 -6.18 8.09 -15.00
N SER A 202 -7.35 7.62 -15.45
CA SER A 202 -7.85 7.88 -16.79
C SER A 202 -8.41 9.30 -16.94
N SER A 203 -8.45 9.76 -18.18
CA SER A 203 -9.10 11.01 -18.63
C SER A 203 -10.61 11.11 -18.32
N ARG A 204 -11.24 10.01 -17.86
CA ARG A 204 -12.64 10.01 -17.40
C ARG A 204 -12.77 10.54 -15.97
N ALA A 205 -11.76 10.31 -15.11
CA ALA A 205 -11.73 10.75 -13.70
C ALA A 205 -10.76 11.93 -13.44
N ILE A 206 -9.80 12.13 -14.34
CA ILE A 206 -8.77 13.18 -14.33
C ILE A 206 -8.97 14.06 -15.57
N GLN A 207 -8.86 15.39 -15.42
CA GLN A 207 -8.86 16.30 -16.58
C GLN A 207 -7.46 16.49 -17.16
N ASP A 208 -6.46 16.57 -16.28
CA ASP A 208 -5.08 16.91 -16.62
C ASP A 208 -4.13 15.80 -16.17
N LEU A 209 -3.24 15.36 -17.07
CA LEU A 209 -2.05 14.59 -16.66
C LEU A 209 -1.35 15.33 -15.47
N PRO A 210 -0.61 14.63 -14.62
CA PRO A 210 -0.25 15.12 -13.28
C PRO A 210 0.74 16.29 -13.24
N PHE A 211 0.54 17.22 -12.28
CA PHE A 211 1.29 18.47 -12.08
C PHE A 211 2.23 18.38 -10.86
N GLY A 212 3.51 18.17 -11.14
CA GLY A 212 4.55 17.96 -10.13
C GLY A 212 4.52 16.53 -9.56
N GLU A 213 5.39 16.30 -8.58
CA GLU A 213 5.58 15.00 -7.94
C GLU A 213 5.24 15.08 -6.45
N LYS A 214 4.83 13.95 -5.87
CA LYS A 214 4.70 13.75 -4.43
C LYS A 214 5.39 12.44 -4.05
N THR A 215 6.27 12.50 -3.06
CA THR A 215 6.87 11.30 -2.50
C THR A 215 5.88 10.59 -1.59
N LEU A 216 5.51 9.35 -1.94
CA LEU A 216 4.94 8.39 -0.99
C LEU A 216 6.10 7.70 -0.27
N LYS A 217 6.17 7.83 1.06
CA LYS A 217 7.04 7.02 1.89
C LYS A 217 6.31 5.76 2.32
N LEU A 218 6.78 4.59 1.89
CA LEU A 218 6.25 3.30 2.28
C LEU A 218 6.62 2.96 3.73
N SER A 219 5.90 2.00 4.32
CA SER A 219 6.22 1.45 5.64
C SER A 219 7.57 0.70 5.69
N SER A 220 8.15 0.37 4.54
CA SER A 220 9.52 -0.12 4.37
C SER A 220 10.59 0.98 4.40
N GLY A 221 10.21 2.25 4.58
CA GLY A 221 11.09 3.41 4.43
C GLY A 221 11.36 3.82 2.99
N THR A 222 11.07 2.96 2.00
CA THR A 222 11.23 3.20 0.56
C THR A 222 10.39 4.40 0.11
N GLU A 223 10.99 5.29 -0.69
CA GLU A 223 10.33 6.48 -1.21
C GLU A 223 9.99 6.33 -2.69
N ILE A 224 8.69 6.31 -2.99
CA ILE A 224 8.14 6.23 -4.35
C ILE A 224 7.63 7.61 -4.74
N LYS A 225 8.23 8.23 -5.77
CA LYS A 225 7.68 9.41 -6.42
C LYS A 225 6.42 9.03 -7.19
N ILE A 226 5.25 9.46 -6.71
CA ILE A 226 4.02 9.44 -7.51
C ILE A 226 3.79 10.81 -8.16
N PRO A 227 3.16 10.86 -9.34
CA PRO A 227 2.74 12.14 -9.91
C PRO A 227 1.53 12.75 -9.19
N ASN A 228 1.48 14.08 -9.06
CA ASN A 228 0.38 14.81 -8.41
C ASN A 228 -0.85 14.95 -9.33
N VAL A 229 -1.91 14.21 -9.03
CA VAL A 229 -3.16 14.20 -9.80
C VAL A 229 -4.12 15.34 -9.41
N ILE A 230 -4.85 15.88 -10.39
CA ILE A 230 -6.05 16.70 -10.19
C ILE A 230 -7.29 15.89 -10.62
N ARG A 231 -8.27 15.73 -9.72
CA ARG A 231 -9.54 15.03 -10.00
C ARG A 231 -10.65 16.02 -10.34
N THR A 232 -11.52 15.62 -11.28
CA THR A 232 -12.71 16.39 -11.68
C THR A 232 -13.86 16.30 -10.68
N SER A 233 -13.88 15.25 -9.87
CA SER A 233 -15.01 14.88 -9.02
C SER A 233 -14.58 14.49 -7.60
N ILE A 234 -15.51 14.59 -6.64
CA ILE A 234 -15.30 14.13 -5.27
C ILE A 234 -15.13 12.60 -5.21
N PRO A 235 -14.40 12.04 -4.23
CA PRO A 235 -14.14 10.60 -4.12
C PRO A 235 -15.40 9.72 -4.21
N GLU A 236 -16.49 10.11 -3.54
CA GLU A 236 -17.77 9.39 -3.55
C GLU A 236 -18.40 9.29 -4.95
N GLN A 237 -18.24 10.32 -5.78
CA GLN A 237 -18.78 10.35 -7.14
C GLN A 237 -17.93 9.47 -8.06
N ILE A 238 -16.60 9.49 -7.90
CA ILE A 238 -15.66 8.66 -8.67
C ILE A 238 -15.91 7.17 -8.43
N VAL A 239 -16.20 6.76 -7.20
CA VAL A 239 -16.54 5.35 -6.93
C VAL A 239 -17.86 4.94 -7.61
N LYS A 240 -18.88 5.80 -7.59
CA LYS A 240 -20.16 5.55 -8.29
C LYS A 240 -20.02 5.55 -9.82
N GLN A 241 -19.07 6.32 -10.35
CA GLN A 241 -18.72 6.31 -11.77
C GLN A 241 -17.97 5.02 -12.14
N TYR A 242 -17.04 4.56 -11.29
CA TYR A 242 -16.36 3.27 -11.46
C TYR A 242 -17.33 2.09 -11.40
N GLU A 243 -18.26 2.08 -10.45
CA GLU A 243 -19.29 1.04 -10.30
C GLU A 243 -20.16 0.91 -11.57
N ARG A 244 -20.54 2.03 -12.21
CA ARG A 244 -21.24 2.00 -13.50
C ARG A 244 -20.35 1.59 -14.66
N TYR A 245 -19.14 2.13 -14.75
CA TYR A 245 -18.17 1.76 -15.78
C TYR A 245 -17.90 0.25 -15.78
N CYS A 246 -17.78 -0.37 -14.60
CA CYS A 246 -17.67 -1.82 -14.47
C CYS A 246 -18.90 -2.57 -15.01
N ALA A 247 -20.11 -2.08 -14.72
CA ALA A 247 -21.33 -2.68 -15.27
C ALA A 247 -21.46 -2.51 -16.81
N GLU A 248 -21.06 -1.35 -17.34
CA GLU A 248 -21.09 -1.02 -18.78
C GLU A 248 -20.12 -1.87 -19.60
N ILE A 249 -18.93 -2.20 -19.06
CA ILE A 249 -17.95 -3.07 -19.72
C ILE A 249 -18.08 -4.57 -19.36
N GLY A 250 -19.04 -4.94 -18.50
CA GLY A 250 -19.23 -6.32 -18.04
C GLY A 250 -18.17 -6.82 -17.04
N TYR A 251 -17.43 -5.94 -16.38
CA TYR A 251 -16.41 -6.30 -15.37
C TYR A 251 -17.09 -6.74 -14.06
N SER A 252 -17.09 -8.05 -13.83
CA SER A 252 -17.90 -8.72 -12.80
C SER A 252 -17.32 -8.72 -11.38
N SER A 253 -16.06 -8.32 -11.18
CA SER A 253 -15.34 -8.48 -9.91
C SER A 253 -14.73 -7.19 -9.30
N PRO A 254 -15.40 -6.02 -9.32
CA PRO A 254 -14.84 -4.79 -8.75
C PRO A 254 -14.64 -4.83 -7.23
N LEU A 255 -13.62 -4.10 -6.78
CA LEU A 255 -13.39 -3.81 -5.36
C LEU A 255 -14.59 -3.10 -4.72
N SER A 256 -14.87 -3.42 -3.45
CA SER A 256 -15.94 -2.77 -2.69
C SER A 256 -15.77 -1.25 -2.61
N ARG A 257 -16.87 -0.50 -2.53
CA ARG A 257 -16.88 0.96 -2.27
C ARG A 257 -15.96 1.37 -1.11
N SER A 258 -15.93 0.56 -0.03
CA SER A 258 -15.06 0.83 1.13
C SER A 258 -13.57 0.72 0.82
N SER A 259 -13.19 -0.15 -0.12
CA SER A 259 -11.81 -0.33 -0.60
C SER A 259 -11.42 0.82 -1.53
N ASN A 260 -12.31 1.16 -2.48
CA ASN A 260 -12.09 2.24 -3.45
C ASN A 260 -11.91 3.59 -2.76
N LEU A 261 -12.74 3.90 -1.76
CA LEU A 261 -12.58 5.12 -0.94
C LEU A 261 -11.28 5.14 -0.13
N ARG A 262 -10.78 3.98 0.33
CA ARG A 262 -9.47 3.89 1.00
C ARG A 262 -8.31 4.12 0.04
N ILE A 263 -8.37 3.54 -1.17
CA ILE A 263 -7.38 3.78 -2.24
C ILE A 263 -7.37 5.27 -2.63
N LEU A 264 -8.54 5.88 -2.86
CA LEU A 264 -8.67 7.31 -3.17
C LEU A 264 -8.11 8.24 -2.08
N LYS A 265 -8.09 7.80 -0.81
CA LYS A 265 -7.48 8.52 0.32
C LYS A 265 -5.95 8.42 0.33
N VAL A 266 -5.38 7.25 0.01
CA VAL A 266 -3.92 7.05 -0.10
C VAL A 266 -3.38 7.74 -1.34
N CYS A 267 -4.02 7.53 -2.49
CA CYS A 267 -3.82 8.27 -3.74
C CYS A 267 -4.47 9.65 -3.63
N SER A 268 -4.07 10.45 -2.64
CA SER A 268 -4.58 11.80 -2.39
C SER A 268 -4.34 12.70 -3.60
N ALA A 269 -5.41 13.29 -4.14
CA ALA A 269 -5.36 14.17 -5.30
C ALA A 269 -5.98 15.53 -4.97
N SER A 270 -5.51 16.59 -5.62
CA SER A 270 -6.15 17.90 -5.53
C SER A 270 -7.49 17.87 -6.27
N MET A 271 -8.51 18.54 -5.71
CA MET A 271 -9.78 18.76 -6.40
C MET A 271 -9.78 20.15 -7.04
N ARG A 272 -10.18 20.22 -8.32
CA ARG A 272 -10.23 21.50 -9.06
C ARG A 272 -11.32 22.41 -8.44
N LYS A 273 -10.94 23.59 -7.95
CA LYS A 273 -11.88 24.54 -7.31
C LYS A 273 -12.56 25.52 -8.27
N SER A 274 -12.03 25.74 -9.47
CA SER A 274 -12.68 26.55 -10.52
C SER A 274 -12.42 25.97 -11.91
N LEU A 275 -13.38 26.19 -12.80
CA LEU A 275 -13.36 25.90 -14.24
C LEU A 275 -13.51 27.17 -15.11
N GLN A 276 -13.71 28.33 -14.47
CA GLN A 276 -13.98 29.59 -15.17
C GLN A 276 -12.77 30.02 -16.02
N GLY A 277 -13.03 30.50 -17.23
CA GLY A 277 -12.03 31.04 -18.15
C GLY A 277 -11.25 30.01 -18.98
N LEU A 278 -11.55 28.71 -18.87
CA LEU A 278 -10.87 27.65 -19.63
C LEU A 278 -11.76 26.90 -20.62
N ASP A 279 -13.06 26.75 -20.33
CA ASP A 279 -14.04 26.04 -21.16
C ASP A 279 -15.31 26.91 -21.25
N TYR A 280 -15.58 27.50 -22.41
CA TYR A 280 -16.75 28.36 -22.60
C TYR A 280 -18.05 27.57 -22.68
N PHE A 281 -18.06 26.38 -23.30
CA PHE A 281 -19.24 25.52 -23.34
C PHE A 281 -19.71 25.12 -21.93
N SER A 282 -18.78 24.77 -21.03
CA SER A 282 -19.10 24.50 -19.62
C SER A 282 -19.43 25.75 -18.81
N ALA A 283 -19.00 26.94 -19.24
CA ALA A 283 -19.35 28.20 -18.59
C ALA A 283 -20.76 28.65 -19.00
N ASP A 284 -21.02 28.76 -20.30
CA ASP A 284 -22.30 29.19 -20.88
C ASP A 284 -23.41 28.17 -20.62
N GLY A 285 -23.10 26.87 -20.71
CA GLY A 285 -23.99 25.79 -20.31
C GLY A 285 -24.27 25.78 -18.80
N ALA A 286 -23.30 26.17 -17.96
CA ALA A 286 -23.56 26.35 -16.54
C ALA A 286 -24.44 27.58 -16.26
N LYS A 287 -24.14 28.73 -16.87
CA LYS A 287 -24.94 29.97 -16.76
C LYS A 287 -26.37 29.72 -17.20
N ALA A 288 -26.58 29.07 -18.34
CA ALA A 288 -27.90 28.70 -18.86
C ALA A 288 -28.76 27.92 -17.86
N PHE A 289 -28.18 27.03 -17.05
CA PHE A 289 -28.95 26.37 -15.97
C PHE A 289 -29.31 27.30 -14.82
N ASP A 290 -28.53 28.36 -14.55
CA ASP A 290 -28.84 29.37 -13.52
C ASP A 290 -29.88 30.38 -14.07
N ASP A 291 -29.74 30.81 -15.32
CA ASP A 291 -30.76 31.59 -16.05
C ASP A 291 -32.13 30.87 -16.05
N LEU A 292 -32.15 29.55 -16.27
CA LEU A 292 -33.38 28.74 -16.16
C LEU A 292 -33.93 28.62 -14.73
N GLN A 293 -33.08 28.71 -13.69
CA GLN A 293 -33.57 28.74 -12.31
C GLN A 293 -34.27 30.07 -12.01
N GLU A 294 -33.72 31.19 -12.48
CA GLU A 294 -34.37 32.51 -12.34
C GLU A 294 -35.74 32.56 -13.04
N VAL A 295 -35.89 31.94 -14.22
CA VAL A 295 -37.19 31.78 -14.89
C VAL A 295 -38.15 30.90 -14.07
N VAL A 296 -37.68 29.79 -13.48
CA VAL A 296 -38.50 28.91 -12.61
C VAL A 296 -38.95 29.60 -11.32
N GLU A 297 -38.13 30.49 -10.78
CA GLU A 297 -38.45 31.29 -9.59
C GLU A 297 -39.45 32.42 -9.96
N LYS A 298 -39.22 33.17 -11.06
CA LYS A 298 -40.23 34.11 -11.64
C LYS A 298 -41.60 33.43 -11.84
N LEU A 299 -41.62 32.23 -12.44
CA LEU A 299 -42.84 31.48 -12.74
C LEU A 299 -43.56 30.96 -11.49
N GLY A 300 -42.83 30.55 -10.46
CA GLY A 300 -43.41 30.07 -9.20
C GLY A 300 -44.05 31.14 -8.35
N ASP A 301 -43.36 32.29 -8.25
CA ASP A 301 -43.72 33.36 -7.31
C ASP A 301 -44.78 34.33 -7.87
N ARG A 302 -44.83 34.53 -9.19
CA ARG A 302 -45.77 35.46 -9.85
C ARG A 302 -47.01 34.77 -10.43
N TYR A 303 -46.83 33.63 -11.09
CA TYR A 303 -47.84 33.01 -11.97
C TYR A 303 -48.41 31.71 -11.37
N GLN A 304 -48.71 31.77 -10.07
CA GLN A 304 -49.56 30.85 -9.28
C GLN A 304 -49.23 29.33 -9.29
N ARG A 305 -48.16 28.87 -9.97
CA ARG A 305 -47.73 27.45 -9.97
C ARG A 305 -47.26 26.99 -8.60
N GLY A 306 -46.84 27.94 -7.75
CA GLY A 306 -46.57 27.73 -6.34
C GLY A 306 -45.24 27.02 -6.07
N MET A 307 -44.83 27.11 -4.80
CA MET A 307 -43.50 26.71 -4.37
C MET A 307 -43.22 25.20 -4.50
N SER A 308 -44.24 24.36 -4.68
CA SER A 308 -44.09 22.93 -4.99
C SER A 308 -43.52 22.70 -6.39
N TRP A 309 -44.13 23.32 -7.42
CA TRP A 309 -43.71 23.17 -8.81
C TRP A 309 -42.29 23.69 -9.03
N SER A 310 -41.98 24.92 -8.58
CA SER A 310 -40.64 25.49 -8.76
C SER A 310 -39.55 24.71 -8.02
N LYS A 311 -39.86 24.08 -6.87
CA LYS A 311 -38.94 23.15 -6.20
C LYS A 311 -38.71 21.88 -7.01
N GLU A 312 -39.73 21.36 -7.71
CA GLU A 312 -39.58 20.19 -8.57
C GLU A 312 -38.77 20.49 -9.84
N ILE A 313 -39.10 21.56 -10.58
CA ILE A 313 -38.30 21.94 -11.77
C ILE A 313 -36.87 22.28 -11.37
N SER A 314 -36.67 23.07 -10.30
CA SER A 314 -35.34 23.34 -9.75
C SER A 314 -34.57 22.06 -9.45
N LYS A 315 -35.23 21.04 -8.90
CA LYS A 315 -34.62 19.72 -8.63
C LYS A 315 -34.27 18.99 -9.93
N LYS A 316 -35.16 18.98 -10.94
CA LYS A 316 -34.88 18.41 -12.28
C LYS A 316 -33.65 19.09 -12.92
N LEU A 317 -33.64 20.43 -12.97
CA LEU A 317 -32.52 21.25 -13.50
C LEU A 317 -31.21 21.02 -12.72
N LYS A 318 -31.23 21.05 -11.37
CA LYS A 318 -30.04 20.83 -10.53
C LYS A 318 -29.47 19.42 -10.70
N LEU A 319 -30.32 18.41 -10.93
CA LEU A 319 -29.90 17.04 -11.24
C LEU A 319 -29.32 16.91 -12.67
N ALA A 320 -29.92 17.57 -13.66
CA ALA A 320 -29.40 17.62 -15.03
C ALA A 320 -28.03 18.33 -15.12
N LYS A 321 -27.90 19.51 -14.49
CA LYS A 321 -26.62 20.25 -14.35
C LYS A 321 -25.54 19.37 -13.71
N ARG A 322 -25.87 18.61 -12.67
CA ARG A 322 -24.95 17.64 -12.04
C ARG A 322 -24.65 16.43 -12.92
N TYR A 323 -25.59 15.99 -13.76
CA TYR A 323 -25.37 14.87 -14.69
C TYR A 323 -24.34 15.23 -15.77
N LEU A 324 -24.51 16.37 -16.44
CA LEU A 324 -23.57 16.85 -17.47
C LEU A 324 -22.18 17.17 -16.90
N LYS A 325 -22.08 17.75 -15.69
CA LYS A 325 -20.79 18.07 -15.04
C LYS A 325 -19.90 16.87 -14.70
N GLY A 326 -20.36 15.63 -14.81
CA GLY A 326 -19.50 14.47 -14.48
C GLY A 326 -19.95 13.15 -15.07
N ASP A 327 -21.17 12.71 -14.77
CA ASP A 327 -21.61 11.33 -15.07
C ASP A 327 -21.85 11.09 -16.57
N TYR A 328 -22.26 12.11 -17.34
CA TYR A 328 -22.50 11.96 -18.78
C TYR A 328 -21.24 11.50 -19.55
N LYS A 329 -20.05 12.04 -19.22
CA LYS A 329 -18.77 11.61 -19.83
C LYS A 329 -18.41 10.14 -19.56
N VAL A 330 -19.00 9.52 -18.54
CA VAL A 330 -18.74 8.11 -18.18
C VAL A 330 -19.64 7.18 -18.99
N HIS A 331 -20.93 7.54 -19.13
CA HIS A 331 -21.92 6.77 -19.87
C HIS A 331 -21.67 6.72 -21.40
N ILE A 332 -20.92 7.69 -21.94
CA ILE A 332 -20.56 7.72 -23.37
C ILE A 332 -19.62 6.56 -23.72
N SER A 333 -20.09 5.67 -24.60
CA SER A 333 -19.39 4.45 -25.01
C SER A 333 -19.39 4.28 -26.53
N SER A 334 -18.57 3.35 -27.03
CA SER A 334 -18.53 2.99 -28.47
C SER A 334 -19.75 2.18 -28.93
N SER A 335 -20.59 1.71 -28.01
CA SER A 335 -21.75 0.86 -28.28
C SER A 335 -22.72 0.92 -27.11
N SER A 336 -23.90 1.52 -27.30
CA SER A 336 -24.95 1.59 -26.28
C SER A 336 -26.33 1.50 -26.91
N ARG A 337 -27.28 0.89 -26.21
CA ARG A 337 -28.70 0.90 -26.63
C ARG A 337 -29.41 2.22 -26.35
N ILE A 338 -28.74 3.18 -25.71
CA ILE A 338 -29.24 4.52 -25.44
C ILE A 338 -28.65 5.48 -26.49
N PRO A 339 -29.47 6.18 -27.31
CA PRO A 339 -29.01 7.10 -28.35
C PRO A 339 -27.90 8.04 -27.89
N ASP A 340 -28.15 8.78 -26.81
CA ASP A 340 -27.26 9.78 -26.21
C ASP A 340 -25.92 9.24 -25.70
N HIS A 341 -25.82 7.94 -25.49
CA HIS A 341 -24.62 7.28 -24.94
C HIS A 341 -23.81 6.58 -26.04
N CYS A 342 -24.46 6.22 -27.14
CA CYS A 342 -23.81 5.56 -28.27
C CYS A 342 -23.06 6.61 -29.11
N ARG A 343 -21.76 6.71 -28.87
CA ARG A 343 -20.87 7.70 -29.52
C ARG A 343 -20.93 7.71 -31.05
N PRO A 344 -20.90 6.58 -31.79
CA PRO A 344 -21.04 6.64 -33.25
C PRO A 344 -22.42 7.14 -33.69
N TYR A 345 -23.51 6.77 -33.00
CA TYR A 345 -24.86 7.23 -33.33
C TYR A 345 -25.06 8.73 -33.02
N ALA A 346 -24.72 9.16 -31.80
CA ALA A 346 -24.90 10.55 -31.37
C ALA A 346 -23.92 11.56 -32.03
N LEU A 347 -22.92 11.08 -32.77
CA LEU A 347 -22.07 11.89 -33.64
C LEU A 347 -22.36 11.71 -35.13
N SER A 348 -23.33 10.87 -35.51
CA SER A 348 -23.75 10.71 -36.90
C SER A 348 -24.60 11.88 -37.36
N HIS A 349 -24.38 12.36 -38.58
CA HIS A 349 -25.25 13.33 -39.22
C HIS A 349 -26.15 12.63 -40.24
N ALA A 350 -27.42 12.39 -39.90
CA ALA A 350 -28.33 11.59 -40.73
C ALA A 350 -28.57 12.17 -42.14
N SER A 351 -28.37 13.47 -42.32
CA SER A 351 -28.54 14.18 -43.60
C SER A 351 -27.26 14.22 -44.46
N ASP A 352 -26.14 13.67 -44.00
CA ASP A 352 -24.87 13.67 -44.73
C ASP A 352 -24.21 12.27 -44.69
N PRO A 353 -24.16 11.55 -45.84
CA PRO A 353 -23.58 10.21 -45.92
C PRO A 353 -22.13 10.10 -45.45
N ASP A 354 -21.31 11.14 -45.61
CA ASP A 354 -19.88 11.10 -45.24
C ASP A 354 -19.69 11.11 -43.71
N TYR A 355 -20.71 11.56 -42.97
CA TYR A 355 -20.75 11.58 -41.50
C TYR A 355 -21.76 10.59 -40.91
N LEU A 356 -22.22 9.58 -41.67
CA LEU A 356 -23.15 8.56 -41.20
C LEU A 356 -22.41 7.32 -40.67
N GLN A 357 -22.61 6.96 -39.39
CA GLN A 357 -21.98 5.78 -38.77
C GLN A 357 -23.02 4.70 -38.42
N PHE A 358 -22.87 3.53 -39.03
CA PHE A 358 -23.78 2.39 -38.83
C PHE A 358 -23.45 1.59 -37.56
N CYS A 359 -24.44 1.37 -36.72
CA CYS A 359 -24.32 0.60 -35.48
C CYS A 359 -24.88 -0.81 -35.63
N LYS A 360 -24.20 -1.82 -35.06
CA LYS A 360 -24.64 -3.23 -35.07
C LYS A 360 -25.66 -3.57 -33.95
N HIS A 361 -26.25 -2.55 -33.33
CA HIS A 361 -27.18 -2.67 -32.21
C HIS A 361 -28.33 -1.65 -32.36
N LYS A 362 -29.44 -1.91 -31.67
CA LYS A 362 -30.59 -1.01 -31.62
C LYS A 362 -30.34 0.14 -30.64
N HIS A 363 -31.01 1.27 -30.86
CA HIS A 363 -31.03 2.42 -29.95
C HIS A 363 -32.42 2.58 -29.33
N ASP A 364 -32.86 1.55 -28.61
CA ASP A 364 -34.23 1.33 -28.14
C ASP A 364 -34.40 1.48 -26.62
N LEU A 365 -33.40 2.03 -25.92
CA LEU A 365 -33.47 2.38 -24.49
C LEU A 365 -33.37 3.89 -24.26
N ILE A 366 -34.05 4.37 -23.22
CA ILE A 366 -34.03 5.77 -22.78
C ILE A 366 -33.19 5.89 -21.50
N CYS A 367 -32.49 7.02 -21.33
CA CYS A 367 -31.86 7.37 -20.06
C CYS A 367 -32.64 8.48 -19.37
N ASP A 368 -33.29 8.18 -18.24
CA ASP A 368 -34.04 9.14 -17.43
C ASP A 368 -33.22 10.40 -17.14
N ARG A 369 -31.91 10.23 -16.90
CA ARG A 369 -31.00 11.33 -16.54
C ARG A 369 -30.61 12.22 -17.71
N CYS A 370 -30.66 11.72 -18.93
CA CYS A 370 -30.64 12.57 -20.13
C CYS A 370 -31.97 13.32 -20.26
N ASN A 371 -33.09 12.62 -20.05
CA ASN A 371 -34.43 13.17 -20.21
C ASN A 371 -34.79 14.24 -19.15
N LEU A 372 -34.16 14.24 -17.97
CA LEU A 372 -34.36 15.23 -16.90
C LEU A 372 -34.31 16.68 -17.40
N PHE A 373 -33.46 17.00 -18.37
CA PHE A 373 -33.38 18.34 -18.94
C PHE A 373 -34.56 18.64 -19.87
N LEU A 374 -34.83 17.74 -20.83
CA LEU A 374 -35.90 17.91 -21.81
C LEU A 374 -37.28 17.95 -21.15
N ALA A 375 -37.52 17.09 -20.15
CA ALA A 375 -38.75 17.10 -19.36
C ALA A 375 -38.93 18.41 -18.57
N ALA A 376 -37.87 18.92 -17.93
CA ALA A 376 -37.93 20.21 -17.24
C ALA A 376 -38.22 21.38 -18.19
N VAL A 377 -37.55 21.41 -19.34
CA VAL A 377 -37.74 22.47 -20.35
C VAL A 377 -39.13 22.39 -20.98
N HIS A 378 -39.63 21.21 -21.34
CA HIS A 378 -41.00 21.05 -21.86
C HIS A 378 -42.06 21.49 -20.84
N GLU A 379 -41.85 21.21 -19.54
CA GLU A 379 -42.77 21.63 -18.48
C GLU A 379 -42.73 23.15 -18.26
N MET A 380 -41.57 23.80 -18.44
CA MET A 380 -41.44 25.26 -18.46
C MET A 380 -42.04 25.89 -19.74
N GLU A 381 -41.82 25.28 -20.91
CA GLU A 381 -42.37 25.72 -22.19
C GLU A 381 -43.91 25.67 -22.16
N SER A 382 -44.49 24.58 -21.66
CA SER A 382 -45.94 24.43 -21.45
C SER A 382 -46.52 25.44 -20.46
N VAL A 383 -45.79 25.78 -19.39
CA VAL A 383 -46.20 26.82 -18.42
C VAL A 383 -46.12 28.22 -19.04
N LEU A 384 -45.13 28.46 -19.90
CA LEU A 384 -44.96 29.72 -20.65
C LEU A 384 -45.95 29.88 -21.80
N ASP A 385 -46.70 28.86 -22.18
CA ASP A 385 -47.74 28.94 -23.22
C ASP A 385 -49.10 29.41 -22.70
N GLU A 386 -49.39 29.28 -21.40
CA GLU A 386 -50.65 29.73 -20.78
C GLU A 386 -50.82 31.27 -20.76
N ASP A 387 -52.07 31.73 -20.74
CA ASP A 387 -52.47 33.12 -20.99
C ASP A 387 -52.43 34.04 -19.75
N ASP A 388 -51.96 33.55 -18.60
CA ASP A 388 -51.85 34.29 -17.34
C ASP A 388 -50.59 35.18 -17.24
N ILE A 389 -49.68 35.07 -18.21
CA ILE A 389 -48.40 35.80 -18.25
C ILE A 389 -48.47 36.97 -19.25
N PRO A 390 -48.14 38.22 -18.85
CA PRO A 390 -48.03 39.36 -19.75
C PRO A 390 -47.09 39.09 -20.94
N LEU A 391 -47.49 39.53 -22.15
CA LEU A 391 -46.79 39.18 -23.40
C LEU A 391 -45.29 39.51 -23.38
N GLU A 392 -44.90 40.66 -22.84
CA GLU A 392 -43.50 41.09 -22.76
C GLU A 392 -42.66 40.18 -21.83
N GLU A 393 -43.17 39.82 -20.65
CA GLU A 393 -42.50 38.86 -19.75
C GLU A 393 -42.52 37.43 -20.33
N LYS A 394 -43.59 37.05 -21.04
CA LYS A 394 -43.74 35.77 -21.74
C LYS A 394 -42.70 35.65 -22.87
N GLU A 395 -42.45 36.70 -23.64
CA GLU A 395 -41.42 36.75 -24.68
C GLU A 395 -39.99 36.80 -24.10
N GLU A 396 -39.73 37.60 -23.05
CA GLU A 396 -38.44 37.63 -22.34
C GLU A 396 -38.06 36.21 -21.85
N MET A 397 -38.98 35.56 -21.12
CA MET A 397 -38.74 34.23 -20.58
C MET A 397 -38.60 33.16 -21.66
N LYS A 398 -39.40 33.20 -22.74
CA LYS A 398 -39.25 32.30 -23.89
C LYS A 398 -37.92 32.48 -24.61
N PHE A 399 -37.41 33.71 -24.75
CA PHE A 399 -36.08 33.97 -25.30
C PHE A 399 -34.98 33.37 -24.41
N ILE A 400 -35.06 33.59 -23.08
CA ILE A 400 -34.11 33.02 -22.11
C ILE A 400 -34.11 31.49 -22.17
N VAL A 401 -35.28 30.85 -22.14
CA VAL A 401 -35.41 29.38 -22.25
C VAL A 401 -34.82 28.88 -23.57
N THR A 402 -35.14 29.52 -24.69
CA THR A 402 -34.62 29.16 -26.02
C THR A 402 -33.10 29.26 -26.10
N GLN A 403 -32.50 30.31 -25.54
CA GLN A 403 -31.04 30.47 -25.56
C GLN A 403 -30.35 29.51 -24.57
N ALA A 404 -30.95 29.27 -23.39
CA ALA A 404 -30.44 28.30 -22.43
C ALA A 404 -30.45 26.86 -22.99
N LYS A 405 -31.51 26.49 -23.73
CA LYS A 405 -31.64 25.22 -24.46
C LYS A 405 -30.46 25.00 -25.40
N LYS A 406 -30.20 25.97 -26.30
CA LYS A 406 -29.05 25.96 -27.23
C LYS A 406 -27.71 25.82 -26.49
N ASN A 407 -27.48 26.58 -25.42
CA ASN A 407 -26.23 26.55 -24.66
C ASN A 407 -26.00 25.20 -23.97
N ILE A 408 -27.04 24.59 -23.40
CA ILE A 408 -26.96 23.30 -22.69
C ILE A 408 -26.80 22.13 -23.68
N GLU A 409 -27.45 22.20 -24.85
CA GLU A 409 -27.27 21.24 -25.94
C GLU A 409 -25.86 21.33 -26.55
N ALA A 410 -25.36 22.55 -26.79
CA ALA A 410 -23.98 22.77 -27.24
C ALA A 410 -22.95 22.23 -26.23
N TRP A 411 -23.22 22.39 -24.93
CA TRP A 411 -22.39 21.80 -23.87
C TRP A 411 -22.44 20.27 -23.90
N LYS A 412 -23.62 19.65 -23.97
CA LYS A 412 -23.78 18.19 -24.13
C LYS A 412 -23.01 17.67 -25.35
N ALA A 413 -23.07 18.36 -26.48
CA ALA A 413 -22.32 18.00 -27.69
C ALA A 413 -20.80 18.16 -27.52
N HIS A 414 -20.31 19.21 -26.85
CA HIS A 414 -18.90 19.39 -26.51
C HIS A 414 -18.36 18.26 -25.61
N LEU A 415 -19.15 17.85 -24.60
CA LEU A 415 -18.79 16.73 -23.72
C LEU A 415 -18.68 15.41 -24.52
N LEU A 416 -19.57 15.18 -25.48
CA LEU A 416 -19.58 14.00 -26.35
C LEU A 416 -18.38 13.96 -27.31
N ARG A 417 -18.12 15.06 -28.04
CA ARG A 417 -16.96 15.16 -28.95
C ARG A 417 -15.64 15.02 -28.20
N SER A 418 -15.51 15.66 -27.03
CA SER A 418 -14.34 15.54 -26.15
C SER A 418 -14.01 14.09 -25.80
N VAL A 419 -15.01 13.26 -25.46
CA VAL A 419 -14.81 11.83 -25.16
C VAL A 419 -14.45 11.03 -26.43
N ASN A 420 -14.92 11.45 -27.61
CA ASN A 420 -14.52 10.85 -28.89
C ASN A 420 -13.07 11.13 -29.25
N GLN A 421 -12.65 12.41 -29.29
CA GLN A 421 -11.28 12.75 -29.66
C GLN A 421 -10.27 12.31 -28.59
N ASP A 422 -10.64 12.22 -27.31
CA ASP A 422 -9.73 11.68 -26.30
C ASP A 422 -9.53 10.17 -26.43
N GLN A 423 -10.54 9.40 -26.84
CA GLN A 423 -10.31 7.99 -27.20
C GLN A 423 -9.30 7.87 -28.34
N ALA A 424 -9.37 8.71 -29.38
CA ALA A 424 -8.36 8.73 -30.44
C ALA A 424 -6.94 9.04 -29.92
N ARG A 425 -6.80 9.80 -28.82
CA ARG A 425 -5.51 10.04 -28.14
C ARG A 425 -5.00 8.77 -27.43
N LEU A 426 -5.89 8.04 -26.77
CA LEU A 426 -5.57 6.75 -26.14
C LEU A 426 -5.18 5.71 -27.20
N ASP A 427 -5.97 5.60 -28.28
CA ASP A 427 -5.73 4.69 -29.41
C ASP A 427 -4.37 4.94 -30.10
N ILE A 428 -3.81 6.15 -30.02
CA ILE A 428 -2.44 6.47 -30.46
C ILE A 428 -1.43 6.05 -29.37
N LEU A 429 -1.63 6.44 -28.11
CA LEU A 429 -0.72 6.13 -26.99
C LEU A 429 -0.49 4.61 -26.80
N ASP A 430 -1.53 3.80 -26.99
CA ASP A 430 -1.43 2.35 -26.90
C ASP A 430 -0.58 1.75 -28.03
N LYS A 431 -0.66 2.36 -29.23
CA LYS A 431 0.04 1.96 -30.46
C LYS A 431 1.42 2.60 -30.65
N LEU A 432 1.90 3.42 -29.71
CA LEU A 432 3.26 3.95 -29.77
C LEU A 432 4.30 2.82 -29.66
N ASP A 433 5.31 2.90 -30.51
CA ASP A 433 6.49 2.03 -30.62
C ASP A 433 7.78 2.87 -30.55
N ASP A 434 8.93 2.20 -30.63
CA ASP A 434 10.26 2.86 -30.54
C ASP A 434 10.59 3.79 -31.73
N THR A 435 9.73 3.83 -32.76
CA THR A 435 9.90 4.61 -34.00
C THR A 435 8.84 5.70 -34.19
N SER A 436 7.97 5.90 -33.20
CA SER A 436 6.81 6.78 -33.28
C SER A 436 6.63 7.68 -32.06
N VAL A 437 6.05 8.85 -32.29
CA VAL A 437 5.84 9.88 -31.25
C VAL A 437 4.43 10.46 -31.36
N LEU A 438 3.80 10.75 -30.22
CA LEU A 438 2.64 11.63 -30.12
C LEU A 438 3.10 13.00 -29.60
N VAL A 439 2.89 14.06 -30.38
CA VAL A 439 3.22 15.44 -30.01
C VAL A 439 1.94 16.24 -29.82
N ILE A 440 1.73 16.78 -28.62
CA ILE A 440 0.67 17.77 -28.39
C ILE A 440 1.26 19.17 -28.61
N LEU A 441 0.58 20.00 -29.39
CA LEU A 441 0.95 21.37 -29.74
C LEU A 441 -0.08 22.35 -29.17
N ASP A 442 0.37 23.41 -28.50
CA ASP A 442 -0.50 24.56 -28.20
C ASP A 442 0.23 25.91 -28.10
N TRP A 443 -0.51 26.98 -28.40
CA TRP A 443 -0.13 28.37 -28.11
C TRP A 443 -0.47 28.70 -26.67
N ALA A 444 0.57 28.83 -25.83
CA ALA A 444 0.38 29.21 -24.44
C ALA A 444 -0.15 30.65 -24.31
N MET A 445 -0.90 30.93 -23.24
CA MET A 445 -1.32 32.29 -22.90
C MET A 445 -0.10 33.22 -22.87
N LYS A 446 -0.18 34.37 -23.56
CA LYS A 446 0.96 35.26 -23.76
C LYS A 446 1.61 35.63 -22.43
N PHE A 447 2.90 35.31 -22.29
CA PHE A 447 3.63 35.56 -21.05
C PHE A 447 3.77 37.06 -20.83
N ILE A 448 3.23 37.57 -19.71
CA ILE A 448 3.36 38.98 -19.33
C ILE A 448 4.53 39.08 -18.33
N PRO A 449 5.71 39.61 -18.73
CA PRO A 449 6.82 39.75 -17.81
C PRO A 449 6.44 40.65 -16.64
N ARG A 450 6.77 40.24 -15.41
CA ARG A 450 6.58 41.03 -14.19
C ARG A 450 7.93 41.51 -13.70
N ARG A 451 8.10 42.83 -13.51
CA ARG A 451 9.26 43.41 -12.82
C ARG A 451 8.87 43.74 -11.37
N TYR A 452 9.84 43.75 -10.47
CA TYR A 452 9.63 44.09 -9.06
C TYR A 452 9.09 45.52 -8.85
N ARG A 453 9.44 46.45 -9.76
CA ARG A 453 8.85 47.79 -9.85
C ARG A 453 8.66 48.14 -11.33
N GLU A 454 7.55 48.80 -11.64
CA GLU A 454 7.17 49.29 -12.96
C GLU A 454 6.40 50.60 -12.82
N SER A 455 6.56 51.51 -13.77
CA SER A 455 5.72 52.70 -13.88
C SER A 455 4.35 52.32 -14.47
N GLN A 456 3.32 53.10 -14.16
CA GLN A 456 1.96 52.89 -14.67
C GLN A 456 1.92 52.84 -16.22
N ALA A 457 2.72 53.67 -16.89
CA ALA A 457 2.87 53.65 -18.35
C ALA A 457 3.58 52.38 -18.89
N ASN A 458 4.48 51.76 -18.13
CA ASN A 458 5.11 50.48 -18.50
C ASN A 458 4.23 49.26 -18.16
N TRP A 459 3.13 49.46 -17.43
CA TRP A 459 2.10 48.45 -17.15
C TRP A 459 0.94 48.53 -18.16
N PHE A 460 0.41 49.74 -18.36
CA PHE A 460 -0.73 49.99 -19.24
C PHE A 460 -0.30 49.96 -20.72
N GLY A 461 -0.57 48.84 -21.40
CA GLY A 461 -0.17 48.62 -22.80
C GLY A 461 0.89 47.53 -23.00
N LYS A 462 1.26 46.77 -21.96
CA LYS A 462 2.15 45.61 -22.08
C LYS A 462 1.67 44.62 -23.14
N ARG A 463 2.49 44.43 -24.18
CA ARG A 463 2.35 43.31 -25.13
C ARG A 463 3.00 42.08 -24.50
N GLY A 464 2.20 41.07 -24.16
CA GLY A 464 2.71 39.78 -23.69
C GLY A 464 3.47 39.04 -24.80
N ILE A 465 4.48 38.26 -24.42
CA ILE A 465 5.34 37.49 -25.33
C ILE A 465 4.55 36.30 -25.88
N SER A 466 4.57 36.10 -27.20
CA SER A 466 3.99 34.92 -27.85
C SER A 466 4.94 33.73 -27.70
N TRP A 467 4.43 32.60 -27.23
CA TRP A 467 5.21 31.38 -27.03
C TRP A 467 4.37 30.13 -27.28
N HIS A 468 4.99 29.13 -27.90
CA HIS A 468 4.37 27.87 -28.27
C HIS A 468 5.01 26.73 -27.46
N ILE A 469 4.20 25.76 -27.04
CA ILE A 469 4.64 24.59 -26.28
C ILE A 469 4.32 23.31 -27.06
N SER A 470 5.33 22.47 -27.20
CA SER A 470 5.25 21.17 -27.88
C SER A 470 5.64 20.07 -26.89
N VAL A 471 4.67 19.24 -26.48
CA VAL A 471 4.91 18.10 -25.58
C VAL A 471 4.90 16.81 -26.39
N ALA A 472 6.11 16.31 -26.68
CA ALA A 472 6.33 15.03 -27.35
C ALA A 472 6.34 13.89 -26.33
N MET A 473 5.69 12.78 -26.68
CA MET A 473 5.53 11.58 -25.85
C MET A 473 5.87 10.35 -26.70
N ARG A 474 6.79 9.52 -26.19
CA ARG A 474 7.17 8.23 -26.79
C ARG A 474 7.04 7.10 -25.77
N LYS A 475 7.01 5.86 -26.24
CA LYS A 475 7.01 4.65 -25.41
C LYS A 475 8.39 3.98 -25.55
N VAL A 476 8.99 3.58 -24.43
CA VAL A 476 10.29 2.85 -24.37
C VAL A 476 10.21 1.89 -23.20
N ASP A 477 10.53 0.61 -23.40
CA ASP A 477 10.37 -0.46 -22.39
C ASP A 477 8.96 -0.48 -21.75
N GLY A 478 7.92 -0.21 -22.56
CA GLY A 478 6.53 -0.06 -22.12
C GLY A 478 6.20 1.23 -21.35
N LYS A 479 7.21 2.04 -20.98
CA LYS A 479 7.06 3.28 -20.19
C LYS A 479 6.93 4.49 -21.09
N LEU A 480 6.03 5.41 -20.76
CA LEU A 480 5.93 6.70 -21.45
C LEU A 480 7.05 7.65 -20.99
N GLN A 481 7.76 8.23 -21.97
CA GLN A 481 8.76 9.28 -21.78
C GLN A 481 8.31 10.55 -22.48
N ASN A 482 8.41 11.69 -21.77
CA ASN A 482 7.90 12.98 -22.25
C ASN A 482 9.05 13.99 -22.43
N LEU A 483 9.15 14.59 -23.61
CA LEU A 483 10.01 15.73 -23.91
C LEU A 483 9.13 16.99 -24.06
N THR A 484 9.62 18.14 -23.58
CA THR A 484 8.96 19.43 -23.79
C THR A 484 9.90 20.34 -24.55
N LEU A 485 9.42 20.86 -25.68
CA LEU A 485 10.06 21.88 -26.48
C LEU A 485 9.23 23.17 -26.37
N VAL A 486 9.91 24.32 -26.33
CA VAL A 486 9.28 25.63 -26.14
C VAL A 486 9.88 26.61 -27.13
N HIS A 487 9.02 27.24 -27.93
CA HIS A 487 9.41 28.21 -28.96
C HIS A 487 8.91 29.59 -28.55
N VAL A 488 9.84 30.51 -28.28
CA VAL A 488 9.54 31.88 -27.82
C VAL A 488 9.73 32.86 -28.98
N PHE A 489 8.75 33.73 -29.22
CA PHE A 489 8.73 34.66 -30.34
C PHE A 489 8.66 36.10 -29.86
N ASP A 490 9.68 36.91 -30.21
CA ASP A 490 9.68 38.37 -30.00
C ASP A 490 8.46 39.04 -30.64
N LYS A 491 8.15 38.62 -31.88
CA LYS A 491 6.96 39.02 -32.64
C LYS A 491 6.33 37.78 -33.27
N SER A 492 5.04 37.58 -33.04
CA SER A 492 4.25 36.57 -33.73
C SER A 492 2.76 36.91 -33.68
N ASN A 493 2.10 36.77 -34.83
CA ASN A 493 0.66 36.88 -35.00
C ASN A 493 -0.06 35.54 -34.66
N GLN A 494 0.69 34.51 -34.28
CA GLN A 494 0.20 33.16 -33.96
C GLN A 494 -0.49 32.44 -35.14
N ASP A 495 -0.17 32.86 -36.36
CA ASP A 495 -0.69 32.31 -37.61
C ASP A 495 -0.04 30.98 -38.05
N SER A 496 -0.55 30.42 -39.14
CA SER A 496 -0.15 29.14 -39.72
C SER A 496 1.33 29.04 -40.09
N LEU A 497 2.01 30.14 -40.46
CA LEU A 497 3.43 30.10 -40.82
C LEU A 497 4.31 29.83 -39.58
N TYR A 498 3.96 30.43 -38.44
CA TYR A 498 4.61 30.13 -37.16
C TYR A 498 4.36 28.68 -36.73
N VAL A 499 3.13 28.18 -36.92
CA VAL A 499 2.78 26.77 -36.63
C VAL A 499 3.61 25.81 -37.49
N ILE A 500 3.72 26.05 -38.80
CA ILE A 500 4.53 25.22 -39.71
C ILE A 500 6.03 25.26 -39.30
N ALA A 501 6.55 26.45 -38.96
CA ALA A 501 7.94 26.60 -38.50
C ALA A 501 8.22 25.86 -37.18
N VAL A 502 7.29 25.89 -36.22
CA VAL A 502 7.37 25.08 -34.99
C VAL A 502 7.39 23.59 -35.33
N ILE A 503 6.49 23.12 -36.21
CA ILE A 503 6.42 21.70 -36.59
C ILE A 503 7.72 21.24 -37.27
N ASP A 504 8.32 22.09 -38.12
CA ASP A 504 9.57 21.81 -38.81
C ASP A 504 10.74 21.58 -37.83
N ASP A 505 10.92 22.50 -36.88
CA ASP A 505 11.96 22.39 -35.84
C ASP A 505 11.67 21.25 -34.83
N VAL A 506 10.40 21.03 -34.45
CA VAL A 506 10.02 19.90 -33.60
C VAL A 506 10.40 18.56 -34.24
N ILE A 507 10.12 18.37 -35.54
CA ILE A 507 10.50 17.12 -36.23
C ILE A 507 12.03 17.00 -36.34
N PHE A 508 12.73 18.10 -36.62
CA PHE A 508 14.20 18.13 -36.66
C PHE A 508 14.83 17.74 -35.31
N LEU A 509 14.40 18.36 -34.20
CA LEU A 509 14.89 18.06 -32.86
C LEU A 509 14.53 16.64 -32.42
N LEU A 510 13.33 16.14 -32.76
CA LEU A 510 12.95 14.76 -32.50
C LEU A 510 13.81 13.76 -33.29
N LYS A 511 14.12 14.02 -34.57
CA LYS A 511 15.05 13.17 -35.34
C LYS A 511 16.48 13.20 -34.80
N ARG A 512 16.94 14.35 -34.29
CA ARG A 512 18.26 14.43 -33.64
C ARG A 512 18.33 13.64 -32.32
N ALA A 513 17.20 13.48 -31.63
CA ALA A 513 17.08 12.66 -30.41
C ALA A 513 16.67 11.19 -30.67
N MET A 514 16.12 10.89 -31.85
CA MET A 514 15.62 9.58 -32.27
C MET A 514 15.81 9.42 -33.80
N PRO A 515 17.00 8.97 -34.27
CA PRO A 515 17.27 8.83 -35.70
C PRO A 515 16.29 7.90 -36.43
N GLU A 516 15.83 6.85 -35.76
CA GLU A 516 14.86 5.85 -36.25
C GLU A 516 13.40 6.35 -36.34
N LEU A 517 13.13 7.64 -36.07
CA LEU A 517 11.78 8.21 -36.12
C LEU A 517 11.16 8.09 -37.52
N LYS A 518 10.12 7.25 -37.62
CA LYS A 518 9.38 6.95 -38.85
C LYS A 518 8.01 7.61 -38.90
N SER A 519 7.35 7.84 -37.76
CA SER A 519 6.05 8.52 -37.72
C SER A 519 5.89 9.53 -36.58
N VAL A 520 5.14 10.60 -36.87
CA VAL A 520 4.79 11.64 -35.89
C VAL A 520 3.28 11.88 -35.93
N ASN A 521 2.64 11.70 -34.78
CA ASN A 521 1.22 11.97 -34.60
C ASN A 521 1.11 13.32 -33.90
N PHE A 522 0.70 14.38 -34.59
CA PHE A 522 0.41 15.66 -33.96
C PHE A 522 -1.02 15.69 -33.44
N ARG A 523 -1.20 16.22 -32.24
CA ARG A 523 -2.50 16.59 -31.69
C ARG A 523 -2.50 18.08 -31.36
N GLN A 524 -3.45 18.81 -31.92
CA GLN A 524 -3.44 20.27 -31.93
C GLN A 524 -4.76 20.83 -31.38
N ASP A 525 -4.82 22.13 -31.08
CA ASP A 525 -6.09 22.83 -30.84
C ASP A 525 -6.86 22.99 -32.16
N ASN A 526 -8.18 23.12 -32.08
CA ASN A 526 -9.02 23.40 -33.25
C ASN A 526 -9.11 24.92 -33.55
N ALA A 527 -7.97 25.61 -33.46
CA ALA A 527 -7.84 27.02 -33.82
C ALA A 527 -7.39 27.16 -35.29
N ALA A 528 -7.79 28.24 -35.96
CA ALA A 528 -7.61 28.41 -37.40
C ALA A 528 -6.15 28.29 -37.88
N CYS A 529 -5.16 28.67 -37.06
CA CYS A 529 -3.74 28.52 -37.39
C CYS A 529 -3.26 27.05 -37.44
N TYR A 530 -3.98 26.12 -36.83
CA TYR A 530 -3.69 24.69 -36.86
C TYR A 530 -4.44 23.96 -37.98
N HIS A 531 -5.72 24.28 -38.21
CA HIS A 531 -6.57 23.59 -39.19
C HIS A 531 -6.73 24.31 -40.55
N SER A 532 -5.93 25.35 -40.83
CA SER A 532 -5.92 26.01 -42.15
C SER A 532 -5.36 25.11 -43.25
N SER A 533 -5.80 25.35 -44.50
CA SER A 533 -5.24 24.71 -45.70
C SER A 533 -3.72 24.91 -45.81
N ALA A 534 -3.22 26.09 -45.45
CA ALA A 534 -1.78 26.38 -45.41
C ALA A 534 -1.03 25.46 -44.44
N THR A 535 -1.58 25.21 -43.25
CA THR A 535 -0.99 24.31 -42.24
C THR A 535 -1.01 22.86 -42.74
N VAL A 536 -2.14 22.39 -43.27
CA VAL A 536 -2.28 21.01 -43.77
C VAL A 536 -1.32 20.72 -44.92
N ILE A 537 -1.24 21.61 -45.91
CA ILE A 537 -0.30 21.50 -47.05
C ILE A 537 1.16 21.65 -46.57
N GLY A 538 1.41 22.59 -45.65
CA GLY A 538 2.73 22.79 -45.03
C GLY A 538 3.24 21.52 -44.35
N VAL A 539 2.43 20.89 -43.51
CA VAL A 539 2.79 19.63 -42.83
C VAL A 539 2.98 18.48 -43.84
N GLN A 540 2.21 18.42 -44.92
CA GLN A 540 2.43 17.43 -45.99
C GLN A 540 3.77 17.64 -46.74
N ASN A 541 4.24 18.89 -46.86
CA ASN A 541 5.59 19.19 -47.35
C ASN A 541 6.66 18.79 -46.32
N LEU A 542 6.44 19.05 -45.02
CA LEU A 542 7.37 18.67 -43.94
C LEU A 542 7.52 17.14 -43.80
N ALA A 543 6.44 16.38 -43.97
CA ALA A 543 6.45 14.92 -44.03
C ALA A 543 7.44 14.40 -45.08
N ARG A 544 7.41 15.00 -46.28
CA ARG A 544 8.34 14.70 -47.39
C ARG A 544 9.76 15.20 -47.10
N LYS A 545 9.93 16.42 -46.59
CA LYS A 545 11.22 17.03 -46.22
C LYS A 545 12.00 16.13 -45.23
N HIS A 546 11.34 15.71 -44.16
CA HIS A 546 11.95 14.93 -43.07
C HIS A 546 11.92 13.42 -43.28
N LYS A 547 11.19 12.93 -44.29
CA LYS A 547 10.94 11.49 -44.53
C LYS A 547 10.30 10.83 -43.29
N VAL A 548 9.11 11.32 -42.91
CA VAL A 548 8.25 10.73 -41.87
C VAL A 548 6.80 10.68 -42.31
N ALA A 549 6.07 9.65 -41.88
CA ALA A 549 4.62 9.68 -41.92
C ALA A 549 4.12 10.68 -40.85
N ILE A 550 3.21 11.58 -41.23
CA ILE A 550 2.61 12.54 -40.29
C ILE A 550 1.09 12.36 -40.27
N ARG A 551 0.54 12.23 -39.06
CA ARG A 551 -0.89 12.31 -38.77
C ARG A 551 -1.19 13.60 -38.01
N ILE A 552 -2.34 14.22 -38.29
CA ILE A 552 -2.84 15.40 -37.56
C ILE A 552 -4.22 15.06 -36.99
N ASP A 553 -4.33 15.12 -35.67
CA ASP A 553 -5.60 15.06 -34.93
C ASP A 553 -5.87 16.44 -34.29
N PHE A 554 -7.14 16.83 -34.23
CA PHE A 554 -7.58 18.02 -33.50
C PHE A 554 -8.33 17.59 -32.23
N SER A 555 -8.13 18.34 -31.14
CA SER A 555 -8.98 18.24 -29.95
C SER A 555 -10.26 19.06 -30.17
N ASP A 556 -11.34 18.79 -29.42
CA ASP A 556 -12.43 19.78 -29.35
C ASP A 556 -11.86 21.12 -28.85
N PRO A 557 -12.43 22.26 -29.24
CA PRO A 557 -12.02 23.56 -28.70
C PRO A 557 -11.95 23.49 -27.18
N GLN A 558 -10.82 23.91 -26.62
CA GLN A 558 -10.53 23.89 -25.16
C GLN A 558 -10.47 22.50 -24.49
N GLY A 559 -10.59 21.41 -25.25
CA GLY A 559 -10.33 20.04 -24.78
C GLY A 559 -8.90 19.56 -25.07
N GLY A 560 -8.47 18.50 -24.40
CA GLY A 560 -7.29 17.69 -24.79
C GLY A 560 -5.89 18.29 -24.62
N LYS A 561 -5.76 19.59 -24.30
CA LYS A 561 -4.48 20.32 -24.26
C LYS A 561 -3.63 20.16 -23.00
N GLY A 562 -4.18 19.60 -21.92
CA GLY A 562 -3.63 19.62 -20.55
C GLY A 562 -2.14 19.30 -20.33
N PRO A 563 -1.43 18.56 -21.20
CA PRO A 563 0.03 18.46 -21.17
C PRO A 563 0.76 19.78 -21.47
N CYS A 564 0.29 20.59 -22.42
CA CYS A 564 0.85 21.91 -22.73
C CYS A 564 0.46 22.95 -21.70
N ASP A 565 -0.83 23.03 -21.30
CA ASP A 565 -1.32 23.95 -20.26
C ASP A 565 -0.49 23.85 -18.97
N ARG A 566 -0.19 22.62 -18.55
CA ARG A 566 0.64 22.36 -17.38
C ARG A 566 2.06 22.90 -17.53
N LYS A 567 2.65 22.77 -18.71
CA LYS A 567 4.00 23.25 -19.00
C LYS A 567 4.04 24.78 -19.16
N ALA A 568 2.90 25.43 -19.39
CA ALA A 568 2.74 26.88 -19.27
C ALA A 568 2.52 27.36 -17.81
N ALA A 569 2.20 26.45 -16.88
CA ALA A 569 1.87 26.73 -15.48
C ALA A 569 3.01 26.42 -14.49
N VAL A 570 4.22 26.16 -14.97
CA VAL A 570 5.48 26.00 -14.22
C VAL A 570 6.40 27.15 -14.56
#